data_AF-A0A1M5V5G3-F1
#
_entry.id   AF-A0A1M5V5G3-F1
#
_cell.length_a   1.000
_cell.length_b   1.000
_cell.length_c   1.000
_cell.angle_alpha   90.00
_cell.angle_beta   90.00
_cell.angle_gamma   90.00
#
_symmetry.space_group_name_H-M   'P 1'
#
loop_
_entity.id
_entity.type
_entity.pdbx_description
1 polymer ?
#
loop_
_entity_poly.entity_id
_entity_poly.type
_entity_poly.pdbx_seq_one_letter_code
_entity_poly.pdbx_strand_id
1 'polypeptide(L)'
;MNFKKRYTKFFIVLLLLLVALSTTVFAIPYNTKYYSWSNPSGSYSPDSGSVRIDSYDFSQDQVYVHAYYMRYDDTTISSIMSYYNNNSYYPGIDITDMSDKLTYNGYYSTNYPNPKFDTDDDDWDGKWEETEITVLSPSSIKTSTDYYFDVHFREYSQGTYTGTINITASESIKQFTEYNTKLFNTLKQMSYSTP
;
A
#
# COMPACT_ATOMS: atom_id res chain seq x y z
N MET A 1 -10.47 64.46 -27.79
CA MET A 1 -10.54 63.83 -26.44
C MET A 1 -11.14 62.41 -26.44
N ASN A 2 -11.01 61.62 -27.52
CA ASN A 2 -11.61 60.27 -27.64
C ASN A 2 -10.60 59.11 -27.79
N PHE A 3 -9.31 59.40 -28.00
CA PHE A 3 -8.29 58.36 -28.16
C PHE A 3 -7.98 57.62 -26.85
N LYS A 4 -7.83 58.34 -25.73
CA LYS A 4 -7.56 57.73 -24.41
C LYS A 4 -8.64 56.73 -23.97
N LYS A 5 -9.92 57.03 -24.23
CA LYS A 5 -11.06 56.16 -23.87
C LYS A 5 -11.08 54.83 -24.64
N ARG A 6 -10.50 54.76 -25.84
CA ARG A 6 -10.47 53.54 -26.66
C ARG A 6 -9.42 52.55 -26.16
N TYR A 7 -8.24 53.02 -25.77
CA TYR A 7 -7.19 52.14 -25.22
C TYR A 7 -7.52 51.59 -23.84
N THR A 8 -8.21 52.37 -22.99
CA THR A 8 -8.66 51.87 -21.68
C THR A 8 -9.60 50.68 -21.82
N LYS A 9 -10.55 50.73 -22.77
CA LYS A 9 -11.47 49.60 -23.03
C LYS A 9 -10.72 48.38 -23.55
N PHE A 10 -9.76 48.58 -24.46
CA PHE A 10 -8.93 47.49 -24.98
C PHE A 10 -8.09 46.83 -23.88
N PHE A 11 -7.45 47.62 -23.01
CA PHE A 11 -6.68 47.11 -21.88
C PHE A 11 -7.53 46.33 -20.88
N ILE A 12 -8.74 46.81 -20.58
CA ILE A 12 -9.66 46.10 -19.69
C ILE A 12 -10.07 44.74 -20.29
N VAL A 13 -10.41 44.69 -21.58
CA VAL A 13 -10.76 43.44 -22.26
C VAL A 13 -9.57 42.48 -22.28
N LEU A 14 -8.37 42.97 -22.57
CA LEU A 14 -7.15 42.15 -22.56
C LEU A 14 -6.84 41.60 -21.17
N LEU A 15 -6.99 42.42 -20.12
CA LEU A 15 -6.79 42.00 -18.73
C LEU A 15 -7.82 40.93 -18.33
N LEU A 16 -9.09 41.11 -18.69
CA LEU A 16 -10.14 40.12 -18.45
C LEU A 16 -9.87 38.80 -19.21
N LEU A 17 -9.32 38.88 -20.43
CA LEU A 17 -8.94 37.70 -21.20
C LEU A 17 -7.76 36.96 -20.56
N LEU A 18 -6.74 37.70 -20.09
CA LEU A 18 -5.59 37.12 -19.40
C LEU A 18 -5.98 36.47 -18.06
N VAL A 19 -6.89 37.10 -17.31
CA VAL A 19 -7.45 36.51 -16.09
C VAL A 19 -8.26 35.25 -16.42
N ALA A 20 -9.11 35.29 -17.44
CA ALA A 20 -9.91 34.14 -17.88
C ALA A 20 -9.06 32.98 -18.43
N LEU A 21 -7.91 33.26 -19.04
CA LEU A 21 -6.97 32.25 -19.54
C LEU A 21 -6.01 31.73 -18.45
N SER A 22 -5.88 32.41 -17.32
CA SER A 22 -4.95 32.05 -16.24
C SER A 22 -5.47 31.03 -15.23
N THR A 23 -6.71 30.55 -15.37
CA THR A 23 -7.39 29.76 -14.32
C THR A 23 -7.59 28.28 -14.61
N THR A 24 -6.97 27.71 -15.65
CA THR A 24 -6.97 26.24 -15.81
C THR A 24 -5.92 25.64 -14.88
N VAL A 25 -6.30 25.41 -13.62
CA VAL A 25 -5.55 24.54 -12.71
C VAL A 25 -5.91 23.11 -13.06
N PHE A 26 -4.98 22.38 -13.68
CA PHE A 26 -5.12 20.94 -13.83
C PHE A 26 -4.85 20.30 -12.47
N ALA A 27 -5.91 19.88 -11.77
CA ALA A 27 -5.77 19.04 -10.60
C ALA A 27 -5.53 17.60 -11.07
N ILE A 28 -4.49 16.95 -10.56
CA ILE A 28 -4.29 15.51 -10.75
C ILE A 28 -5.44 14.81 -10.00
N PRO A 29 -6.28 14.02 -10.68
CA PRO A 29 -7.27 13.19 -10.01
C PRO A 29 -6.58 12.24 -9.04
N TYR A 30 -7.11 12.12 -7.83
CA TYR A 30 -6.63 11.18 -6.83
C TYR A 30 -7.80 10.58 -6.06
N ASN A 31 -7.65 9.31 -5.65
CA ASN A 31 -8.62 8.60 -4.83
C ASN A 31 -7.90 8.03 -3.60
N THR A 32 -8.37 8.39 -2.41
CA THR A 32 -7.84 7.82 -1.16
C THR A 32 -8.94 7.08 -0.43
N LYS A 33 -8.64 5.85 -0.01
CA LYS A 33 -9.52 5.02 0.83
C LYS A 33 -8.81 4.60 2.11
N TYR A 34 -9.61 4.44 3.16
CA TYR A 34 -9.14 4.04 4.48
C TYR A 34 -9.89 2.81 4.98
N TYR A 35 -9.14 1.89 5.57
CA TYR A 35 -9.66 0.66 6.15
C TYR A 35 -9.01 0.40 7.50
N SER A 36 -9.66 -0.42 8.32
CA SER A 36 -9.09 -0.92 9.56
C SER A 36 -9.52 -2.35 9.82
N TRP A 37 -8.74 -3.01 10.68
CA TRP A 37 -9.05 -4.31 11.26
C TRP A 37 -8.75 -4.32 12.76
N SER A 38 -9.38 -5.25 13.46
CA SER A 38 -9.18 -5.50 14.89
C SER A 38 -9.53 -6.94 15.21
N ASN A 39 -8.77 -7.58 16.09
CA ASN A 39 -8.89 -8.97 16.50
C ASN A 39 -8.94 -9.96 15.31
N PRO A 40 -7.99 -9.90 14.36
CA PRO A 40 -7.91 -10.90 13.31
C PRO A 40 -7.61 -12.27 13.92
N SER A 41 -8.02 -13.34 13.25
CA SER A 41 -7.60 -14.67 13.65
C SER A 41 -6.11 -14.88 13.28
N GLY A 42 -5.36 -15.57 14.13
CA GLY A 42 -3.94 -15.84 13.90
C GLY A 42 -3.10 -15.47 15.12
N SER A 43 -2.33 -16.43 15.61
CA SER A 43 -1.40 -16.21 16.74
C SER A 43 -0.08 -15.54 16.32
N TYR A 44 0.03 -15.17 15.04
CA TYR A 44 1.19 -14.52 14.41
C TYR A 44 0.83 -13.16 13.76
N SER A 45 -0.46 -12.79 13.74
CA SER A 45 -0.96 -11.59 13.07
C SER A 45 -0.98 -10.36 14.00
N PRO A 46 -0.81 -9.13 13.49
CA PRO A 46 -1.07 -7.94 14.29
C PRO A 46 -2.53 -7.90 14.72
N ASP A 47 -2.79 -7.74 16.02
CA ASP A 47 -4.12 -7.70 16.62
C ASP A 47 -4.99 -6.55 16.08
N SER A 48 -4.37 -5.49 15.57
CA SER A 48 -5.09 -4.40 14.92
C SER A 48 -4.19 -3.65 13.95
N GLY A 49 -4.82 -2.88 13.07
CA GLY A 49 -4.12 -1.95 12.20
C GLY A 49 -5.07 -1.21 11.27
N SER A 50 -4.48 -0.37 10.43
CA SER A 50 -5.17 0.45 9.44
C SER A 50 -4.49 0.30 8.09
N VAL A 51 -5.25 0.54 7.03
CA VAL A 51 -4.72 0.62 5.67
C VAL A 51 -5.19 1.90 5.02
N ARG A 52 -4.27 2.57 4.32
CA ARG A 52 -4.58 3.67 3.40
C ARG A 52 -4.19 3.21 2.00
N ILE A 53 -5.11 3.36 1.05
CA ILE A 53 -4.84 3.18 -0.37
C ILE A 53 -4.96 4.53 -1.03
N ASP A 54 -3.89 4.99 -1.67
CA ASP A 54 -3.89 6.19 -2.50
C ASP A 54 -3.73 5.79 -3.97
N SER A 55 -4.59 6.31 -4.85
CA SER A 55 -4.51 6.10 -6.29
C SER A 55 -4.38 7.43 -7.02
N TYR A 56 -3.43 7.53 -7.94
CA TYR A 56 -3.09 8.78 -8.64
C TYR A 56 -3.09 8.57 -10.15
N ASP A 57 -3.70 9.51 -10.87
CA ASP A 57 -3.70 9.57 -12.34
C ASP A 57 -2.45 10.34 -12.82
N PHE A 58 -1.44 9.59 -13.23
CA PHE A 58 -0.21 10.09 -13.84
C PHE A 58 -0.12 9.59 -15.29
N SER A 59 1.08 9.57 -15.90
CA SER A 59 1.26 8.88 -17.19
C SER A 59 1.04 7.36 -17.11
N GLN A 60 1.09 6.81 -15.90
CA GLN A 60 0.78 5.43 -15.51
C GLN A 60 0.18 5.51 -14.11
N ASP A 61 -1.02 4.95 -13.92
CA ASP A 61 -1.70 5.06 -12.63
C ASP A 61 -0.87 4.39 -11.54
N GLN A 62 -0.75 5.10 -10.41
CA GLN A 62 -0.01 4.62 -9.25
C GLN A 62 -0.99 4.26 -8.15
N VAL A 63 -0.80 3.09 -7.52
CA VAL A 63 -1.57 2.66 -6.36
C VAL A 63 -0.61 2.44 -5.19
N TYR A 64 -0.70 3.27 -4.16
CA TYR A 64 0.12 3.16 -2.96
C TYR A 64 -0.70 2.52 -1.86
N VAL A 65 -0.19 1.44 -1.28
CA VAL A 65 -0.83 0.74 -0.17
C VAL A 65 0.05 0.91 1.07
N HIS A 66 -0.53 1.49 2.10
CA HIS A 66 0.13 1.78 3.37
C HIS A 66 -0.61 1.00 4.45
N ALA A 67 -0.05 -0.10 4.95
CA ALA A 67 -0.53 -0.80 6.15
C ALA A 67 0.20 -0.21 7.36
N TYR A 68 -0.52 0.32 8.35
CA TYR A 68 0.07 1.13 9.43
C TYR A 68 -0.70 1.01 10.73
N TYR A 69 -0.09 1.51 11.80
CA TYR A 69 -0.55 1.30 13.18
C TYR A 69 -0.81 -0.19 13.47
N MET A 70 0.02 -1.06 12.89
CA MET A 70 -0.05 -2.49 13.14
C MET A 70 0.49 -2.77 14.54
N ARG A 71 -0.39 -3.26 15.41
CA ARG A 71 -0.09 -3.45 16.84
C ARG A 71 -0.24 -4.91 17.23
N TYR A 72 0.67 -5.34 18.09
CA TYR A 72 0.66 -6.66 18.69
C TYR A 72 0.40 -6.55 20.20
N ASP A 73 -0.33 -7.49 20.76
CA ASP A 73 -0.51 -7.67 22.18
C ASP A 73 0.50 -8.68 22.76
N ASP A 74 0.54 -8.78 24.09
CA ASP A 74 1.50 -9.65 24.78
C ASP A 74 1.27 -11.14 24.49
N THR A 75 0.02 -11.54 24.21
CA THR A 75 -0.36 -12.94 23.92
C THR A 75 0.17 -13.35 22.55
N THR A 76 -0.02 -12.48 21.56
CA THR A 76 0.43 -12.67 20.19
C THR A 76 1.95 -12.66 20.12
N ILE A 77 2.64 -11.71 20.78
CA ILE A 77 4.11 -11.72 20.84
C ILE A 77 4.64 -12.99 21.52
N SER A 78 4.02 -13.42 22.62
CA SER A 78 4.39 -14.69 23.29
C SER A 78 4.26 -15.89 22.36
N SER A 79 3.21 -15.91 21.54
CA SER A 79 2.96 -16.98 20.57
C SER A 79 4.01 -16.97 19.44
N ILE A 80 4.27 -15.80 18.84
CA ILE A 80 5.32 -15.60 17.83
C ILE A 80 6.68 -16.09 18.35
N MET A 81 7.07 -15.69 19.57
CA MET A 81 8.32 -16.12 20.18
C MET A 81 8.36 -17.64 20.40
N SER A 82 7.25 -18.23 20.84
CA SER A 82 7.14 -19.68 21.02
C SER A 82 7.31 -20.43 19.71
N TYR A 83 6.65 -20.01 18.64
CA TYR A 83 6.76 -20.66 17.33
C TYR A 83 8.15 -20.49 16.71
N TYR A 84 8.75 -19.29 16.85
CA TYR A 84 10.12 -19.07 16.41
C TYR A 84 11.11 -19.99 17.14
N ASN A 85 11.05 -20.06 18.47
CA ASN A 85 11.99 -20.87 19.26
C ASN A 85 11.81 -22.38 19.08
N ASN A 86 10.57 -22.85 18.92
CA ASN A 86 10.28 -24.28 18.84
C ASN A 86 10.33 -24.83 17.41
N ASN A 87 9.96 -24.01 16.41
CA ASN A 87 9.75 -24.49 15.04
C ASN A 87 10.50 -23.67 13.98
N SER A 88 11.20 -22.59 14.36
CA SER A 88 11.80 -21.64 13.41
C SER A 88 10.78 -21.06 12.43
N TYR A 89 9.63 -20.63 12.96
CA TYR A 89 8.62 -19.91 12.18
C TYR A 89 8.78 -18.40 12.30
N TYR A 90 8.48 -17.71 11.21
CA TYR A 90 8.69 -16.27 11.06
C TYR A 90 7.35 -15.62 10.70
N PRO A 91 6.88 -14.60 11.42
CA PRO A 91 5.68 -13.88 11.03
C PRO A 91 5.98 -12.97 9.83
N GLY A 92 4.97 -12.74 9.01
CA GLY A 92 5.05 -11.82 7.88
C GLY A 92 3.76 -11.05 7.65
N ILE A 93 3.85 -10.08 6.72
CA ILE A 93 2.72 -9.31 6.21
C ILE A 93 2.83 -9.28 4.70
N ASP A 94 1.72 -9.57 4.04
CA ASP A 94 1.65 -9.61 2.59
C ASP A 94 0.59 -8.62 2.10
N ILE A 95 0.90 -7.97 0.98
CA ILE A 95 0.02 -7.05 0.26
C ILE A 95 -0.10 -7.56 -1.17
N THR A 96 -1.31 -8.02 -1.52
CA THR A 96 -1.55 -8.74 -2.77
C THR A 96 -2.62 -8.04 -3.60
N ASP A 97 -2.35 -7.80 -4.89
CA ASP A 97 -3.38 -7.43 -5.86
C ASP A 97 -4.16 -8.66 -6.34
N MET A 98 -5.38 -8.82 -5.86
CA MET A 98 -6.26 -9.91 -6.24
C MET A 98 -6.90 -9.72 -7.63
N SER A 99 -6.59 -8.63 -8.35
CA SER A 99 -7.25 -8.28 -9.61
C SER A 99 -6.39 -8.46 -10.86
N ASP A 100 -5.12 -8.80 -10.71
CA ASP A 100 -4.15 -8.98 -11.82
C ASP A 100 -4.06 -7.73 -12.71
N LYS A 101 -4.06 -6.54 -12.09
CA LYS A 101 -4.00 -5.25 -12.78
C LYS A 101 -2.77 -4.45 -12.38
N LEU A 102 -2.26 -4.71 -11.19
CA LEU A 102 -1.15 -4.00 -10.61
C LEU A 102 0.13 -4.82 -10.76
N THR A 103 1.23 -4.11 -10.92
CA THR A 103 2.59 -4.66 -10.87
C THR A 103 3.37 -3.90 -9.80
N TYR A 104 4.20 -4.59 -9.03
CA TYR A 104 5.07 -3.94 -8.06
C TYR A 104 5.98 -2.93 -8.77
N ASN A 105 6.05 -1.70 -8.25
CA ASN A 105 6.76 -0.63 -8.93
C ASN A 105 8.22 -0.44 -8.48
N GLY A 106 8.72 -1.31 -7.59
CA GLY A 106 10.08 -1.24 -7.06
C GLY A 106 10.24 -0.48 -5.74
N TYR A 107 9.15 -0.03 -5.11
CA TYR A 107 9.21 0.68 -3.83
C TYR A 107 8.50 -0.05 -2.70
N TYR A 108 9.23 -0.28 -1.61
CA TYR A 108 8.66 -0.66 -0.32
C TYR A 108 9.34 0.07 0.85
N SER A 109 8.67 0.13 2.01
CA SER A 109 9.27 0.59 3.27
C SER A 109 8.61 -0.11 4.47
N THR A 110 9.39 -0.38 5.52
CA THR A 110 8.88 -0.95 6.76
C THR A 110 9.79 -0.63 7.95
N ASN A 111 9.22 -0.62 9.16
CA ASN A 111 9.97 -0.61 10.42
C ASN A 111 9.96 -1.97 11.16
N TYR A 112 9.50 -3.04 10.53
CA TYR A 112 9.66 -4.38 11.10
C TYR A 112 11.14 -4.71 11.32
N PRO A 113 11.49 -5.46 12.38
CA PRO A 113 12.88 -5.74 12.71
C PRO A 113 13.46 -6.81 11.77
N ASN A 114 14.55 -6.45 11.08
CA ASN A 114 15.26 -7.33 10.15
C ASN A 114 14.30 -7.96 9.10
N PRO A 115 13.66 -7.13 8.26
CA PRO A 115 12.71 -7.61 7.27
C PRO A 115 13.45 -8.29 6.11
N LYS A 116 12.94 -9.42 5.64
CA LYS A 116 13.21 -9.93 4.30
C LYS A 116 12.03 -9.55 3.43
N PHE A 117 12.28 -8.81 2.36
CA PHE A 117 11.28 -8.46 1.36
C PHE A 117 11.42 -9.38 0.16
N ASP A 118 10.30 -9.84 -0.35
CA ASP A 118 10.15 -10.58 -1.58
C ASP A 118 8.90 -10.12 -2.35
N THR A 119 8.94 -10.43 -3.63
CA THR A 119 7.84 -10.22 -4.57
C THR A 119 7.57 -11.58 -5.16
N ASP A 120 6.39 -12.11 -4.92
CA ASP A 120 6.03 -13.48 -5.31
C ASP A 120 5.47 -13.48 -6.75
N ASP A 121 6.11 -14.28 -7.61
CA ASP A 121 5.58 -14.82 -8.89
C ASP A 121 6.01 -16.30 -8.95
N ASP A 122 5.84 -17.01 -7.83
CA ASP A 122 6.49 -18.29 -7.54
C ASP A 122 5.97 -19.48 -8.36
N ASP A 123 4.79 -19.34 -8.98
CA ASP A 123 4.23 -20.34 -9.89
C ASP A 123 4.33 -19.95 -11.38
N TRP A 124 4.92 -18.77 -11.67
CA TRP A 124 5.11 -18.20 -13.01
C TRP A 124 3.80 -18.08 -13.79
N ASP A 125 2.67 -18.05 -13.10
CA ASP A 125 1.36 -17.94 -13.73
C ASP A 125 0.97 -16.47 -14.02
N GLY A 126 1.77 -15.53 -13.50
CA GLY A 126 1.63 -14.09 -13.69
C GLY A 126 0.37 -13.51 -13.06
N LYS A 127 -0.25 -14.22 -12.11
CA LYS A 127 -1.39 -13.75 -11.34
C LYS A 127 -0.95 -13.32 -9.95
N TRP A 128 -1.78 -12.45 -9.38
CA TRP A 128 -1.71 -11.94 -8.03
C TRP A 128 -0.33 -11.43 -7.69
N GLU A 129 -0.03 -10.23 -8.17
CA GLU A 129 1.18 -9.52 -7.74
C GLU A 129 1.15 -9.37 -6.21
N GLU A 130 2.02 -10.14 -5.56
CA GLU A 130 2.17 -10.19 -4.12
C GLU A 130 3.49 -9.58 -3.72
N THR A 131 3.42 -8.77 -2.66
CA THR A 131 4.62 -8.31 -1.96
C THR A 131 4.54 -8.79 -0.53
N GLU A 132 5.57 -9.48 -0.06
CA GLU A 132 5.64 -10.01 1.29
C GLU A 132 6.82 -9.37 2.04
N ILE A 133 6.64 -9.21 3.35
CA ILE A 133 7.76 -9.08 4.28
C ILE A 133 7.75 -10.21 5.29
N THR A 134 8.81 -11.01 5.34
CA THR A 134 9.07 -11.92 6.45
C THR A 134 9.92 -11.24 7.52
N VAL A 135 9.53 -11.31 8.80
CA VAL A 135 10.28 -10.74 9.92
C VAL A 135 11.35 -11.71 10.42
N LEU A 136 12.62 -11.49 10.09
CA LEU A 136 13.72 -12.40 10.45
C LEU A 136 14.20 -12.27 11.90
N SER A 137 13.69 -11.30 12.65
CA SER A 137 13.99 -11.15 14.08
C SER A 137 12.71 -11.01 14.91
N PRO A 138 11.89 -12.08 15.01
CA PRO A 138 10.57 -12.01 15.65
C PRO A 138 10.64 -11.62 17.13
N SER A 139 11.73 -11.98 17.81
CA SER A 139 12.00 -11.61 19.22
C SER A 139 12.19 -10.11 19.46
N SER A 140 12.31 -9.30 18.39
CA SER A 140 12.43 -7.85 18.47
C SER A 140 11.11 -7.11 18.28
N ILE A 141 10.00 -7.83 18.00
CA ILE A 141 8.66 -7.25 17.97
C ILE A 141 8.24 -6.87 19.41
N LYS A 142 7.56 -5.73 19.54
CA LYS A 142 7.20 -5.11 20.82
C LYS A 142 5.77 -4.56 20.79
N THR A 143 5.05 -4.71 21.90
CA THR A 143 3.68 -4.22 22.07
C THR A 143 3.56 -2.69 22.05
N SER A 144 4.64 -1.99 22.38
CA SER A 144 4.69 -0.53 22.43
C SER A 144 5.03 0.15 21.09
N THR A 145 5.12 -0.62 20.01
CA THR A 145 5.55 -0.13 18.69
C THR A 145 4.42 -0.26 17.68
N ASP A 146 4.20 0.82 16.94
CA ASP A 146 3.31 0.83 15.78
C ASP A 146 4.11 0.44 14.55
N TYR A 147 3.83 -0.75 14.01
CA TYR A 147 4.49 -1.24 12.80
C TYR A 147 3.79 -0.74 11.53
N TYR A 148 4.54 -0.70 10.44
CA TYR A 148 4.02 -0.36 9.12
C TYR A 148 4.68 -1.20 8.01
N PHE A 149 3.97 -1.35 6.90
CA PHE A 149 4.46 -1.91 5.64
C PHE A 149 3.83 -1.15 4.47
N ASP A 150 4.70 -0.57 3.65
CA ASP A 150 4.35 0.35 2.57
C ASP A 150 4.82 -0.25 1.28
N VAL A 151 3.93 -0.30 0.29
CA VAL A 151 4.23 -0.83 -1.03
C VAL A 151 3.57 0.04 -2.07
N HIS A 152 4.29 0.28 -3.17
CA HIS A 152 3.73 0.98 -4.30
C HIS A 152 3.62 0.05 -5.50
N PHE A 153 2.46 0.14 -6.15
CA PHE A 153 2.13 -0.57 -7.36
C PHE A 153 1.92 0.41 -8.52
N ARG A 154 2.00 -0.13 -9.73
CA ARG A 154 1.74 0.56 -10.97
C ARG A 154 0.76 -0.23 -11.82
N GLU A 155 -0.17 0.49 -12.42
CA GLU A 155 -1.08 0.00 -13.45
C GLU A 155 -0.56 0.52 -14.81
N TYR A 156 -0.48 -0.35 -15.81
CA TYR A 156 0.12 -0.02 -17.11
C TYR A 156 -0.91 0.26 -18.23
N SER A 157 -2.19 0.01 -17.96
CA SER A 157 -3.27 0.24 -18.91
C SER A 157 -3.75 1.69 -18.86
N GLN A 158 -4.71 2.05 -19.72
CA GLN A 158 -5.27 3.40 -19.76
C GLN A 158 -6.74 3.35 -19.37
N GLY A 159 -7.13 4.14 -18.36
CA GLY A 159 -8.51 4.34 -17.93
C GLY A 159 -8.73 4.07 -16.45
N THR A 160 -9.97 4.30 -16.00
CA THR A 160 -10.38 4.04 -14.62
C THR A 160 -10.55 2.54 -14.40
N TYR A 161 -9.76 1.97 -13.50
CA TYR A 161 -9.84 0.56 -13.10
C TYR A 161 -10.26 0.43 -11.65
N THR A 162 -11.01 -0.62 -11.35
CA THR A 162 -11.29 -1.03 -9.98
C THR A 162 -10.70 -2.40 -9.74
N GLY A 163 -10.03 -2.59 -8.60
CA GLY A 163 -9.48 -3.87 -8.22
C GLY A 163 -9.60 -4.11 -6.71
N THR A 164 -8.95 -5.16 -6.25
CA THR A 164 -9.01 -5.60 -4.86
C THR A 164 -7.61 -5.84 -4.33
N ILE A 165 -7.27 -5.23 -3.20
CA ILE A 165 -6.06 -5.54 -2.44
C ILE A 165 -6.44 -6.39 -1.23
N ASN A 166 -5.66 -7.44 -0.99
CA ASN A 166 -5.66 -8.17 0.28
C ASN A 166 -4.43 -7.80 1.10
N ILE A 167 -4.65 -7.64 2.41
CA ILE A 167 -3.59 -7.66 3.42
C ILE A 167 -3.74 -8.94 4.20
N THR A 168 -2.70 -9.74 4.20
CA THR A 168 -2.59 -10.99 4.95
C THR A 168 -1.49 -10.88 5.98
N ALA A 169 -1.66 -11.56 7.10
CA ALA A 169 -0.54 -11.95 7.94
C ALA A 169 -0.18 -13.38 7.58
N SER A 170 1.10 -13.68 7.58
CA SER A 170 1.66 -14.98 7.23
C SER A 170 2.52 -15.51 8.39
N GLU A 171 2.63 -16.84 8.44
CA GLU A 171 3.62 -17.57 9.23
C GLU A 171 4.43 -18.44 8.26
N SER A 172 5.71 -18.13 8.11
CA SER A 172 6.59 -18.72 7.10
C SER A 172 7.65 -19.62 7.74
N ILE A 173 8.06 -20.65 7.01
CA ILE A 173 9.18 -21.54 7.40
C ILE A 173 10.33 -21.37 6.44
N LYS A 174 11.56 -21.27 6.98
CA LYS A 174 12.76 -21.22 6.15
C LYS A 174 13.01 -22.55 5.45
N GLN A 175 13.03 -22.56 4.12
CA GLN A 175 13.43 -23.68 3.27
C GLN A 175 14.58 -23.24 2.35
N PHE A 176 15.78 -23.75 2.62
CA PHE A 176 17.01 -23.29 1.95
C PHE A 176 17.24 -21.78 2.12
N THR A 177 17.03 -21.00 1.06
CA THR A 177 17.17 -19.53 1.03
C THR A 177 15.82 -18.81 1.15
N GLU A 178 14.71 -19.54 0.96
CA GLU A 178 13.36 -18.98 0.93
C GLU A 178 12.61 -19.17 2.24
N TYR A 179 11.56 -18.37 2.41
CA TYR A 179 10.68 -18.38 3.56
C TYR A 179 9.28 -18.65 3.03
N ASN A 180 8.87 -19.92 3.09
CA ASN A 180 7.63 -20.33 2.44
C ASN A 180 6.48 -20.19 3.42
N THR A 181 5.42 -19.49 3.00
CA THR A 181 4.19 -19.33 3.77
C THR A 181 3.58 -20.69 4.11
N LYS A 182 3.37 -20.94 5.41
CA LYS A 182 2.78 -22.17 5.94
C LYS A 182 1.34 -21.98 6.36
N LEU A 183 1.06 -20.86 7.03
CA LEU A 183 -0.28 -20.44 7.42
C LEU A 183 -0.42 -18.97 7.06
N PHE A 184 -1.62 -18.58 6.67
CA PHE A 184 -1.94 -17.17 6.46
C PHE A 184 -3.34 -16.86 6.99
N ASN A 185 -3.57 -15.57 7.25
CA ASN A 185 -4.89 -15.07 7.57
C ASN A 185 -5.12 -13.69 6.97
N THR A 186 -6.27 -13.51 6.32
CA THR A 186 -6.67 -12.22 5.77
C THR A 186 -7.01 -11.25 6.90
N LEU A 187 -6.20 -10.20 7.03
CA LEU A 187 -6.48 -9.08 7.93
C LEU A 187 -7.55 -8.19 7.33
N LYS A 188 -7.41 -7.90 6.02
CA LYS A 188 -8.36 -7.06 5.31
C LYS A 188 -8.37 -7.29 3.81
N GLN A 189 -9.57 -7.36 3.23
CA GLN A 189 -9.81 -7.21 1.81
C GLN A 189 -10.39 -5.81 1.53
N MET A 190 -9.88 -5.15 0.50
CA MET A 190 -10.16 -3.73 0.22
C MET A 190 -10.32 -3.51 -1.27
N SER A 191 -11.21 -2.61 -1.67
CA SER A 191 -11.32 -2.21 -3.07
C SER A 191 -10.54 -0.95 -3.34
N TYR A 192 -9.91 -0.83 -4.50
CA TYR A 192 -9.34 0.43 -4.97
C TYR A 192 -10.01 0.86 -6.28
N SER A 193 -9.80 2.12 -6.66
CA SER A 193 -10.15 2.62 -7.99
C SER A 193 -9.03 3.56 -8.42
N THR A 194 -8.43 3.30 -9.56
CA THR A 194 -7.64 4.35 -10.22
C THR A 194 -8.59 5.47 -10.67
N PRO A 195 -8.11 6.71 -10.77
CA PRO A 195 -8.98 7.84 -11.09
C PRO A 195 -9.52 7.88 -12.53
#